data_AF-A0A261RJ55-F1
#
_entry.id   AF-A0A261RJ55-F1
#
_cell.length_a   1.000
_cell.length_b   1.000
_cell.length_c   1.000
_cell.angle_alpha   90.00
_cell.angle_beta   90.00
_cell.angle_gamma   90.00
#
_symmetry.space_group_name_H-M   'P 1'
#
loop_
_entity.id
_entity.type
_entity.pdbx_description
1 polymer ?
#
loop_
_entity_poly.entity_id
_entity_poly.type
_entity_poly.pdbx_seq_one_letter_code
_entity_poly.pdbx_strand_id
1 'polypeptide(L)'
;MDLKIFDRMESEVRGYIRSFPVIFNQARGSVLIDEDGGEYIDFFSGAGTLNYGHNNPVFKEKLLEYLESDGVVHGLDMATSAKKQFLETVDRVLLKPRNWQYTLQFTGPTGTNAVEAALKIARQVKGRPNIISFTHGFHGVSGGSLAATANMKFRDAAGFALGNTTFMPYDGYFGPDVDTIAYLERMLDDPSSGMDKPAGVIVETVQGEGGVNVATLRWLKELEKLCRRHDMLLIVDDIQVGCGRTGSFFSFESAGIRPDIITLSKSLSGYGLPMSLVLMKPELDIWKPGAHSGTFRGNNLAFVTATQALDTYWSSDAFANEVQRKERLVRDWLENLAHSFPNAGLAVRGRGLIQGLVATAEPALANRIAQHAFKRGVVIETSGAHDEVLKLLPALTIEDEHLARGLEAIEASVADALGESGQSAQVLKFGGKRR
;
A
#
# COMPACT_ATOMS: atom_id res chain seq x y z
N MET A 1 17.96 5.37 26.76
CA MET A 1 16.83 5.92 26.00
C MET A 1 15.64 6.25 26.92
N ASP A 2 15.12 7.48 26.91
CA ASP A 2 14.01 7.92 27.79
C ASP A 2 12.73 8.22 26.97
N LEU A 3 11.77 7.29 26.93
CA LEU A 3 10.48 7.45 26.24
C LEU A 3 9.40 8.13 27.11
N LYS A 4 9.71 8.59 28.33
CA LYS A 4 8.70 9.09 29.30
C LYS A 4 7.85 10.24 28.78
N ILE A 5 8.40 11.07 27.89
CA ILE A 5 7.65 12.20 27.33
C ILE A 5 6.48 11.70 26.48
N PHE A 6 6.70 10.66 25.67
CA PHE A 6 5.67 10.02 24.86
C PHE A 6 4.68 9.29 25.76
N ASP A 7 5.15 8.59 26.79
CA ASP A 7 4.27 7.89 27.75
C ASP A 7 3.34 8.83 28.52
N ARG A 8 3.81 10.05 28.80
CA ARG A 8 3.01 11.04 29.54
C ARG A 8 2.05 11.82 28.63
N MET A 9 2.46 12.14 27.40
CA MET A 9 1.78 13.16 26.59
C MET A 9 1.12 12.62 25.31
N GLU A 10 1.57 11.48 24.79
CA GLU A 10 1.00 10.91 23.57
C GLU A 10 -0.18 9.99 23.89
N SER A 11 -1.19 9.97 23.03
CA SER A 11 -2.36 9.11 23.20
C SER A 11 -1.99 7.62 23.17
N GLU A 12 -2.66 6.82 23.99
CA GLU A 12 -2.47 5.37 24.05
C GLU A 12 -2.82 4.62 22.74
N VAL A 13 -3.40 5.29 21.75
CA VAL A 13 -3.61 4.72 20.41
C VAL A 13 -2.30 4.38 19.67
N ARG A 14 -1.15 4.95 20.09
CA ARG A 14 0.17 4.81 19.45
C ARG A 14 0.65 3.35 19.28
N GLY A 15 0.67 2.84 18.05
CA GLY A 15 1.09 1.45 17.77
C GLY A 15 2.62 1.28 17.65
N TYR A 16 3.22 1.95 16.67
CA TYR A 16 4.59 1.67 16.22
C TYR A 16 5.69 1.93 17.24
N ILE A 17 5.49 2.87 18.18
CA ILE A 17 6.43 3.08 19.29
C ILE A 17 6.54 1.85 20.21
N ARG A 18 5.54 0.97 20.20
CA ARG A 18 5.56 -0.30 20.95
C ARG A 18 6.26 -1.41 20.16
N SER A 19 6.17 -1.38 18.83
CA SER A 19 6.92 -2.29 17.94
C SER A 19 8.41 -1.93 17.87
N PHE A 20 8.71 -0.63 17.82
CA PHE A 20 10.05 -0.07 17.63
C PHE A 20 10.34 0.94 18.76
N PRO A 21 10.62 0.48 19.99
CA PRO A 21 10.74 1.34 21.17
C PRO A 21 12.09 2.08 21.22
N VAL A 22 12.41 2.81 20.15
CA VAL A 22 13.60 3.66 20.04
C VAL A 22 13.27 5.06 19.52
N ILE A 23 14.17 6.01 19.77
CA ILE A 23 14.05 7.40 19.29
C ILE A 23 14.94 7.55 18.05
N PHE A 24 14.31 7.58 16.87
CA PHE A 24 15.00 7.84 15.60
C PHE A 24 15.29 9.33 15.42
N ASN A 25 16.51 9.68 14.96
CA ASN A 25 16.90 11.08 14.72
C ASN A 25 17.36 11.35 13.27
N GLN A 26 17.80 10.33 12.53
CA GLN A 26 18.28 10.46 11.16
C GLN A 26 17.77 9.30 10.30
N ALA A 27 17.62 9.58 9.01
CA ALA A 27 17.23 8.57 8.03
C ALA A 27 17.75 8.95 6.64
N ARG A 28 18.27 7.99 5.88
CA ARG A 28 18.68 8.19 4.48
C ARG A 28 18.60 6.87 3.72
N GLY A 29 18.04 6.91 2.51
CA GLY A 29 17.88 5.71 1.68
C GLY A 29 17.01 4.68 2.43
N SER A 30 17.56 3.51 2.69
CA SER A 30 16.89 2.45 3.45
C SER A 30 17.40 2.28 4.89
N VAL A 31 18.06 3.30 5.45
CA VAL A 31 18.63 3.23 6.80
C VAL A 31 18.03 4.30 7.71
N LEU A 32 17.66 3.88 8.92
CA LEU A 32 17.26 4.70 10.06
C LEU A 32 18.37 4.67 11.12
N ILE A 33 18.60 5.77 11.81
CA ILE A 33 19.58 5.87 12.90
C ILE A 33 18.87 6.43 14.14
N ASP A 34 19.07 5.76 15.29
CA ASP A 34 18.55 6.21 16.58
C ASP A 34 19.51 7.16 17.33
N GLU A 35 19.02 7.79 18.40
CA GLU A 35 19.80 8.73 19.22
C GLU A 35 21.02 8.10 19.92
N ASP A 36 21.03 6.78 20.10
CA ASP A 36 22.14 6.04 20.71
C ASP A 36 23.15 5.55 19.63
N GLY A 37 22.91 5.86 18.35
CA GLY A 37 23.75 5.50 17.21
C GLY A 37 23.48 4.12 16.62
N GLY A 38 22.38 3.48 17.01
CA GLY A 38 21.92 2.22 16.42
C GLY A 38 21.44 2.43 14.99
N GLU A 39 21.93 1.60 14.06
CA GLU A 39 21.51 1.60 12.66
C GLU A 39 20.46 0.49 12.40
N TYR A 40 19.43 0.84 11.64
CA TYR A 40 18.35 -0.08 11.28
C TYR A 40 18.06 -0.03 9.78
N ILE A 41 18.04 -1.20 9.14
CA ILE A 41 17.58 -1.35 7.76
C ILE A 41 16.05 -1.31 7.74
N ASP A 42 15.49 -0.42 6.93
CA ASP A 42 14.06 -0.15 6.88
C ASP A 42 13.36 -1.01 5.81
N PHE A 43 12.71 -2.08 6.26
CA PHE A 43 11.82 -2.94 5.46
C PHE A 43 10.35 -2.58 5.67
N PHE A 44 10.05 -1.45 6.33
CA PHE A 44 8.71 -0.95 6.57
C PHE A 44 8.37 0.27 5.69
N SER A 45 9.37 1.14 5.44
CA SER A 45 9.28 2.34 4.59
C SER A 45 8.07 3.21 4.90
N GLY A 46 7.75 3.39 6.19
CA GLY A 46 6.57 4.11 6.65
C GLY A 46 5.27 3.54 6.11
N ALA A 47 5.08 2.22 6.22
CA ALA A 47 3.96 1.47 5.64
C ALA A 47 3.81 1.65 4.11
N GLY A 48 4.93 1.70 3.39
CA GLY A 48 4.99 1.91 1.93
C GLY A 48 4.83 3.38 1.49
N THR A 49 5.05 4.34 2.38
CA THR A 49 5.05 5.79 2.08
C THR A 49 6.38 6.25 1.46
N LEU A 50 7.45 5.48 1.64
CA LEU A 50 8.80 5.85 1.23
C LEU A 50 9.33 4.90 0.15
N ASN A 51 8.58 4.70 -0.94
CA ASN A 51 9.01 3.86 -2.07
C ASN A 51 10.38 4.29 -2.64
N TYR A 52 10.81 5.54 -2.47
CA TYR A 52 12.11 6.03 -2.96
C TYR A 52 13.16 6.24 -1.85
N GLY A 53 12.89 5.72 -0.65
CA GLY A 53 13.74 5.83 0.52
C GLY A 53 13.62 7.16 1.25
N HIS A 54 14.22 7.22 2.43
CA HIS A 54 14.29 8.41 3.27
C HIS A 54 15.19 9.48 2.65
N ASN A 55 14.73 10.73 2.69
CA ASN A 55 15.52 11.91 2.34
C ASN A 55 16.27 11.78 1.00
N ASN A 56 15.59 11.24 -0.03
CA ASN A 56 16.18 11.03 -1.34
C ASN A 56 16.84 12.33 -1.85
N PRO A 57 18.15 12.34 -2.16
CA PRO A 57 18.90 13.56 -2.41
C PRO A 57 18.37 14.35 -3.61
N VAL A 58 17.89 13.66 -4.64
CA VAL A 58 17.33 14.27 -5.86
C VAL A 58 16.09 15.10 -5.53
N PHE A 59 15.26 14.62 -4.59
CA PHE A 59 14.03 15.31 -4.20
C PHE A 59 14.31 16.38 -3.15
N LYS A 60 15.22 16.09 -2.22
CA LYS A 60 15.63 17.01 -1.16
C LYS A 60 16.18 18.30 -1.73
N GLU A 61 17.05 18.22 -2.74
CA GLU A 61 17.60 19.39 -3.42
C GLU A 61 16.49 20.27 -3.99
N LYS A 62 15.54 19.71 -4.75
CA LYS A 62 14.42 20.47 -5.31
C LYS A 62 13.47 21.05 -4.27
N LEU A 63 13.27 20.36 -3.15
CA LEU A 63 12.48 20.88 -2.04
C LEU A 63 13.16 22.09 -1.38
N LEU A 64 14.48 22.02 -1.17
CA LEU A 64 15.25 23.13 -0.61
C LEU A 64 15.28 24.33 -1.55
N GLU A 65 15.54 24.13 -2.85
CA GLU A 65 15.46 25.18 -3.87
C GLU A 65 14.10 25.89 -3.85
N TYR A 66 13.00 25.14 -3.75
CA TYR A 66 11.66 25.72 -3.70
C TYR A 66 11.43 26.58 -2.45
N LEU A 67 11.91 26.12 -1.29
CA LEU A 67 11.81 26.85 -0.03
C LEU A 67 12.67 28.12 -0.04
N GLU A 68 13.90 28.03 -0.53
CA GLU A 68 14.82 29.17 -0.68
C GLU A 68 14.28 30.24 -1.63
N SER A 69 13.41 29.86 -2.57
CA SER A 69 12.75 30.78 -3.49
C SER A 69 11.49 31.48 -2.93
N ASP A 70 11.16 31.27 -1.65
CA ASP A 70 9.91 31.73 -1.02
C ASP A 70 8.64 31.25 -1.76
N GLY A 71 8.69 30.04 -2.32
CA GLY A 71 7.58 29.43 -3.04
C GLY A 71 6.33 29.28 -2.17
N VAL A 72 5.14 29.41 -2.78
CA VAL A 72 3.86 29.28 -2.08
C VAL A 72 3.72 27.90 -1.44
N VAL A 73 3.93 27.77 -0.14
CA VAL A 73 3.85 26.48 0.57
C VAL A 73 2.43 25.91 0.55
N HIS A 74 1.42 26.76 0.82
CA HIS A 74 0.02 26.37 0.96
C HIS A 74 -0.89 27.23 0.08
N GLY A 75 -1.61 26.59 -0.84
CA GLY A 75 -2.46 27.29 -1.80
C GLY A 75 -3.96 27.04 -1.72
N LEU A 76 -4.45 26.17 -0.82
CA LEU A 76 -5.80 25.57 -0.93
C LEU A 76 -6.06 25.08 -2.38
N ASP A 77 -6.99 25.69 -3.12
CA ASP A 77 -7.29 25.40 -4.53
C ASP A 77 -6.64 26.36 -5.55
N MET A 78 -5.88 27.38 -5.10
CA MET A 78 -5.22 28.33 -5.98
C MET A 78 -4.35 27.64 -7.02
N ALA A 79 -4.25 28.26 -8.19
CA ALA A 79 -3.25 27.89 -9.18
C ALA A 79 -1.87 28.32 -8.69
N THR A 80 -0.90 27.40 -8.73
CA THR A 80 0.50 27.65 -8.41
C THR A 80 1.40 27.05 -9.49
N SER A 81 2.63 27.54 -9.61
CA SER A 81 3.63 26.96 -10.51
C SER A 81 3.92 25.49 -10.20
N ALA A 82 4.08 25.15 -8.92
CA ALA A 82 4.32 23.77 -8.47
C ALA A 82 3.16 22.83 -8.84
N LYS A 83 1.90 23.25 -8.60
CA LYS A 83 0.72 22.46 -8.98
C LYS A 83 0.61 22.29 -10.48
N LYS A 84 0.88 23.34 -11.26
CA LYS A 84 0.91 23.29 -12.73
C LYS A 84 1.95 22.27 -13.22
N GLN A 85 3.18 22.37 -12.74
CA GLN A 85 4.27 21.45 -13.12
C GLN A 85 3.94 20.01 -12.77
N PHE A 86 3.36 19.76 -11.60
CA PHE A 86 2.90 18.43 -11.22
C PHE A 86 1.84 17.88 -12.18
N LEU A 87 0.80 18.67 -12.51
CA LEU A 87 -0.25 18.27 -13.45
C LEU A 87 0.31 17.97 -14.86
N GLU A 88 1.18 18.83 -15.37
CA GLU A 88 1.86 18.65 -16.67
C GLU A 88 2.73 17.38 -16.68
N THR A 89 3.38 17.09 -15.56
CA THR A 89 4.24 15.90 -15.40
C THR A 89 3.42 14.62 -15.28
N VAL A 90 2.32 14.63 -14.52
CA VAL A 90 1.38 13.49 -14.49
C VAL A 90 0.84 13.20 -15.88
N ASP A 91 0.42 14.22 -16.62
CA ASP A 91 -0.06 14.06 -18.00
C ASP A 91 1.03 13.46 -18.92
N ARG A 92 2.24 14.02 -18.89
CA ARG A 92 3.37 13.58 -19.72
C ARG A 92 3.87 12.18 -19.38
N VAL A 93 4.04 11.87 -18.10
CA VAL A 93 4.74 10.67 -17.63
C VAL A 93 3.78 9.52 -17.36
N LEU A 94 2.59 9.80 -16.82
CA LEU A 94 1.65 8.75 -16.43
C LEU A 94 0.55 8.54 -17.46
N LEU A 95 -0.12 9.60 -17.93
CA LEU A 95 -1.36 9.46 -18.70
C LEU A 95 -1.14 9.28 -20.20
N LYS A 96 -0.38 10.18 -20.85
CA LYS A 96 -0.12 10.14 -22.30
C LYS A 96 0.51 8.83 -22.79
N PRO A 97 1.55 8.27 -22.13
CA PRO A 97 2.15 7.01 -22.57
C PRO A 97 1.17 5.83 -22.53
N ARG A 98 0.14 5.92 -21.68
CA ARG A 98 -0.92 4.91 -21.55
C ARG A 98 -2.13 5.18 -22.45
N ASN A 99 -2.13 6.29 -23.21
CA ASN A 99 -3.29 6.80 -23.95
C ASN A 99 -4.53 6.94 -23.04
N TRP A 100 -4.32 7.44 -21.82
CA TRP A 100 -5.36 7.62 -20.82
C TRP A 100 -5.80 9.07 -20.72
N GLN A 101 -7.06 9.25 -20.32
CA GLN A 101 -7.64 10.53 -19.95
C GLN A 101 -8.30 10.36 -18.59
N TYR A 102 -7.84 11.14 -17.61
CA TYR A 102 -8.37 11.21 -16.25
C TYR A 102 -8.37 12.67 -15.79
N THR A 103 -9.43 13.06 -15.10
CA THR A 103 -9.49 14.29 -14.32
C THR A 103 -8.93 14.04 -12.93
N LEU A 104 -8.17 15.00 -12.41
CA LEU A 104 -7.47 14.91 -11.13
C LEU A 104 -8.18 15.75 -10.06
N GLN A 105 -8.60 15.12 -8.97
CA GLN A 105 -9.14 15.79 -7.79
C GLN A 105 -8.14 15.72 -6.64
N PHE A 106 -7.70 16.89 -6.16
CA PHE A 106 -6.89 17.03 -4.95
C PHE A 106 -7.78 17.05 -3.71
N THR A 107 -7.61 16.07 -2.83
CA THR A 107 -8.40 15.91 -1.60
C THR A 107 -7.63 16.44 -0.38
N GLY A 108 -8.20 16.35 0.83
CA GLY A 108 -7.39 16.41 2.05
C GLY A 108 -6.25 15.38 1.98
N PRO A 109 -5.02 15.68 2.44
CA PRO A 109 -3.80 14.95 2.05
C PRO A 109 -3.60 13.62 2.79
N THR A 110 -4.64 12.79 2.88
CA THR A 110 -4.59 11.44 3.44
C THR A 110 -5.30 10.45 2.52
N GLY A 111 -4.92 9.17 2.61
CA GLY A 111 -5.56 8.10 1.85
C GLY A 111 -7.07 8.01 2.09
N THR A 112 -7.48 8.10 3.36
CA THR A 112 -8.88 8.09 3.77
C THR A 112 -9.71 9.22 3.11
N ASN A 113 -9.14 10.43 2.95
CA ASN A 113 -9.84 11.51 2.25
C ASN A 113 -10.03 11.20 0.75
N ALA A 114 -9.04 10.57 0.12
CA ALA A 114 -9.15 10.15 -1.28
C ALA A 114 -10.21 9.06 -1.45
N VAL A 115 -10.24 8.07 -0.56
CA VAL A 115 -11.28 7.03 -0.53
C VAL A 115 -12.65 7.66 -0.33
N GLU A 116 -12.85 8.52 0.67
CA GLU A 116 -14.16 9.15 0.88
C GLU A 116 -14.63 9.99 -0.33
N ALA A 117 -13.72 10.70 -1.00
CA ALA A 117 -14.03 11.42 -2.23
C ALA A 117 -14.44 10.46 -3.36
N ALA A 118 -13.70 9.35 -3.56
CA ALA A 118 -13.99 8.33 -4.55
C ALA A 118 -15.35 7.64 -4.31
N LEU A 119 -15.64 7.26 -3.06
CA LEU A 119 -16.92 6.68 -2.67
C LEU A 119 -18.07 7.69 -2.89
N LYS A 120 -17.85 8.96 -2.55
CA LYS A 120 -18.87 10.00 -2.69
C LYS A 120 -19.19 10.30 -4.16
N ILE A 121 -18.18 10.44 -5.03
CA ILE A 121 -18.44 10.68 -6.46
C ILE A 121 -19.10 9.48 -7.12
N ALA A 122 -18.71 8.24 -6.77
CA ALA A 122 -19.34 7.04 -7.31
C ALA A 122 -20.83 6.97 -6.98
N ARG A 123 -21.18 7.24 -5.72
CA ARG A 123 -22.59 7.31 -5.27
C ARG A 123 -23.38 8.39 -5.99
N GLN A 124 -22.79 9.57 -6.18
CA GLN A 124 -23.46 10.67 -6.90
C GLN A 124 -23.69 10.35 -8.38
N VAL A 125 -22.68 9.78 -9.06
CA VAL A 125 -22.78 9.43 -10.48
C VAL A 125 -23.85 8.37 -10.72
N LYS A 126 -23.94 7.35 -9.86
CA LYS A 126 -24.90 6.25 -10.04
C LYS A 126 -26.25 6.45 -9.36
N GLY A 127 -26.36 7.41 -8.43
CA GLY A 127 -27.54 7.60 -7.60
C GLY A 127 -27.84 6.43 -6.67
N ARG A 128 -26.82 5.66 -6.28
CA ARG A 128 -26.94 4.44 -5.45
C ARG A 128 -26.03 4.56 -4.23
N PRO A 129 -26.46 4.18 -3.02
CA PRO A 129 -25.64 4.32 -1.83
C PRO A 129 -24.64 3.17 -1.64
N ASN A 130 -25.00 1.95 -2.06
CA ASN A 130 -24.21 0.77 -1.76
C ASN A 130 -22.88 0.72 -2.53
N ILE A 131 -21.83 0.27 -1.86
CA ILE A 131 -20.50 0.02 -2.42
C ILE A 131 -20.11 -1.41 -2.08
N ILE A 132 -19.59 -2.17 -3.04
CA ILE A 132 -18.96 -3.45 -2.75
C ILE A 132 -17.53 -3.19 -2.27
N SER A 133 -17.17 -3.77 -1.13
CA SER A 133 -15.79 -3.93 -0.68
C SER A 133 -15.49 -5.42 -0.52
N PHE A 134 -14.23 -5.78 -0.29
CA PHE A 134 -13.80 -7.18 -0.22
C PHE A 134 -13.33 -7.58 1.17
N THR A 135 -13.48 -8.87 1.49
CA THR A 135 -12.88 -9.49 2.68
C THR A 135 -11.41 -9.10 2.81
N HIS A 136 -10.95 -8.75 4.01
CA HIS A 136 -9.60 -8.25 4.31
C HIS A 136 -9.20 -6.89 3.71
N GLY A 137 -10.11 -6.20 2.99
CA GLY A 137 -9.82 -4.87 2.43
C GLY A 137 -9.61 -3.82 3.51
N PHE A 138 -8.69 -2.88 3.26
CA PHE A 138 -8.44 -1.73 4.13
C PHE A 138 -8.40 -0.43 3.32
N HIS A 139 -9.35 0.45 3.58
CA HIS A 139 -9.51 1.70 2.83
C HIS A 139 -9.47 2.95 3.74
N GLY A 140 -9.12 2.78 5.02
CA GLY A 140 -9.00 3.85 6.00
C GLY A 140 -9.99 3.74 7.15
N VAL A 141 -9.96 4.76 8.03
CA VAL A 141 -10.59 4.69 9.37
C VAL A 141 -11.52 5.87 9.71
N SER A 142 -11.78 6.81 8.79
CA SER A 142 -12.90 7.74 8.94
C SER A 142 -14.21 7.08 8.51
N GLY A 143 -15.36 7.59 8.95
CA GLY A 143 -16.62 6.86 8.86
C GLY A 143 -17.00 6.30 7.48
N GLY A 144 -16.77 7.04 6.39
CA GLY A 144 -17.07 6.56 5.04
C GLY A 144 -16.12 5.47 4.57
N SER A 145 -14.83 5.67 4.82
CA SER A 145 -13.77 4.71 4.47
C SER A 145 -13.79 3.46 5.35
N LEU A 146 -14.06 3.63 6.64
CA LEU A 146 -14.16 2.56 7.63
C LEU A 146 -15.32 1.62 7.32
N ALA A 147 -16.41 2.13 6.71
CA ALA A 147 -17.49 1.29 6.22
C ALA A 147 -17.01 0.28 5.16
N ALA A 148 -16.01 0.66 4.35
CA ALA A 148 -15.36 -0.19 3.35
C ALA A 148 -14.17 -1.01 3.90
N THR A 149 -13.64 -0.68 5.08
CA THR A 149 -12.58 -1.46 5.75
C THR A 149 -13.17 -2.67 6.47
N ALA A 150 -12.57 -3.85 6.28
CA ALA A 150 -13.07 -5.13 6.79
C ALA A 150 -12.67 -5.42 8.25
N ASN A 151 -11.50 -4.97 8.70
CA ASN A 151 -10.92 -5.39 9.97
C ASN A 151 -11.72 -4.88 11.19
N MET A 152 -12.18 -5.82 12.02
CA MET A 152 -13.04 -5.56 13.19
C MET A 152 -12.41 -4.63 14.22
N LYS A 153 -11.09 -4.69 14.43
CA LYS A 153 -10.37 -3.83 15.38
C LYS A 153 -10.67 -2.34 15.15
N PHE A 154 -10.74 -1.91 13.88
CA PHE A 154 -11.05 -0.53 13.54
C PHE A 154 -12.56 -0.26 13.56
N ARG A 155 -13.37 -1.24 13.14
CA ARG A 155 -14.82 -1.10 13.06
C ARG A 155 -15.47 -0.99 14.44
N ASP A 156 -14.98 -1.73 15.42
CA ASP A 156 -15.45 -1.68 16.81
C ASP A 156 -15.20 -0.31 17.45
N ALA A 157 -14.15 0.39 17.00
CA ALA A 157 -13.82 1.74 17.45
C ALA A 157 -14.66 2.84 16.76
N ALA A 158 -15.56 2.50 15.82
CA ALA A 158 -16.34 3.50 15.08
C ALA A 158 -17.28 4.31 15.98
N GLY A 159 -17.90 3.67 16.98
CA GLY A 159 -18.90 4.29 17.85
C GLY A 159 -20.27 4.55 17.18
N PHE A 160 -20.49 4.07 15.95
CA PHE A 160 -21.76 4.13 15.24
C PHE A 160 -21.88 2.99 14.21
N ALA A 161 -23.10 2.76 13.69
CA ALA A 161 -23.34 1.73 12.70
C ALA A 161 -22.75 2.12 11.34
N LEU A 162 -21.86 1.27 10.82
CA LEU A 162 -21.30 1.40 9.48
C LEU A 162 -22.27 0.78 8.46
N GLY A 163 -22.64 1.53 7.43
CA GLY A 163 -23.62 1.11 6.43
C GLY A 163 -23.24 1.48 5.00
N ASN A 164 -24.16 1.23 4.06
CA ASN A 164 -24.00 1.52 2.63
C ASN A 164 -22.77 0.86 1.99
N THR A 165 -22.40 -0.31 2.51
CA THR A 165 -21.33 -1.17 1.99
C THR A 165 -21.73 -2.63 2.14
N THR A 166 -21.49 -3.44 1.11
CA THR A 166 -21.61 -4.91 1.17
C THR A 166 -20.24 -5.52 0.98
N PHE A 167 -19.86 -6.48 1.83
CA PHE A 167 -18.60 -7.22 1.69
C PHE A 167 -18.78 -8.46 0.82
N MET A 168 -17.84 -8.66 -0.10
CA MET A 168 -17.77 -9.83 -0.98
C MET A 168 -16.44 -10.58 -0.77
N PRO A 169 -16.43 -11.91 -0.96
CA PRO A 169 -15.20 -12.68 -0.90
C PRO A 169 -14.18 -12.19 -1.94
N TYR A 170 -12.96 -11.87 -1.51
CA TYR A 170 -11.83 -11.53 -2.40
C TYR A 170 -11.39 -12.76 -3.22
N ASP A 171 -10.47 -12.56 -4.16
CA ASP A 171 -9.84 -13.67 -4.89
C ASP A 171 -9.18 -14.68 -3.92
N GLY A 172 -9.44 -15.96 -4.12
CA GLY A 172 -8.91 -17.05 -3.30
C GLY A 172 -9.46 -17.14 -1.86
N TYR A 173 -10.43 -16.31 -1.45
CA TYR A 173 -10.94 -16.31 -0.06
C TYR A 173 -11.51 -17.67 0.38
N PHE A 174 -12.19 -18.38 -0.52
CA PHE A 174 -12.73 -19.73 -0.27
C PHE A 174 -11.80 -20.86 -0.75
N GLY A 175 -10.51 -20.54 -0.99
CA GLY A 175 -9.55 -21.45 -1.61
C GLY A 175 -9.48 -21.29 -3.14
N PRO A 176 -8.54 -21.99 -3.79
CA PRO A 176 -8.22 -21.81 -5.21
C PRO A 176 -9.30 -22.32 -6.17
N ASP A 177 -10.19 -23.20 -5.70
CA ASP A 177 -11.18 -23.89 -6.53
C ASP A 177 -12.52 -23.13 -6.64
N VAL A 178 -12.68 -22.03 -5.90
CA VAL A 178 -13.94 -21.27 -5.84
C VAL A 178 -13.79 -19.94 -6.55
N ASP A 179 -14.55 -19.75 -7.63
CA ASP A 179 -14.64 -18.49 -8.34
C ASP A 179 -15.53 -17.50 -7.58
N THR A 180 -14.90 -16.58 -6.85
CA THR A 180 -15.62 -15.56 -6.08
C THR A 180 -16.27 -14.48 -6.95
N ILE A 181 -15.86 -14.34 -8.23
CA ILE A 181 -16.57 -13.49 -9.20
C ILE A 181 -17.94 -14.10 -9.54
N ALA A 182 -18.01 -15.42 -9.74
CA ALA A 182 -19.28 -16.10 -10.02
C ALA A 182 -20.27 -15.97 -8.85
N TYR A 183 -19.77 -16.02 -7.61
CA TYR A 183 -20.59 -15.76 -6.42
C TYR A 183 -21.13 -14.31 -6.42
N LEU A 184 -20.27 -13.33 -6.68
CA LEU A 184 -20.69 -11.93 -6.77
C LEU A 184 -21.70 -11.69 -7.91
N GLU A 185 -21.46 -12.26 -9.09
CA GLU A 185 -22.39 -12.17 -10.22
C GLU A 185 -23.77 -12.72 -9.84
N ARG A 186 -23.81 -13.88 -9.17
CA ARG A 186 -25.07 -14.47 -8.70
C ARG A 186 -25.82 -13.55 -7.73
N MET A 187 -25.11 -12.88 -6.82
CA MET A 187 -25.69 -11.91 -5.89
C MET A 187 -26.24 -10.66 -6.60
N LEU A 188 -25.62 -10.25 -7.71
CA LEU A 188 -26.06 -9.10 -8.50
C LEU A 188 -27.24 -9.41 -9.42
N ASP A 189 -27.30 -10.63 -9.97
CA ASP A 189 -28.35 -11.07 -10.89
C ASP A 189 -29.64 -11.50 -10.20
N ASP A 190 -29.55 -11.98 -8.96
CA ASP A 190 -30.72 -12.46 -8.23
C ASP A 190 -31.46 -11.27 -7.57
N PRO A 191 -32.70 -10.93 -8.00
CA PRO A 191 -33.45 -9.81 -7.44
C PRO A 191 -33.89 -10.03 -5.98
N SER A 192 -33.68 -11.23 -5.42
CA SER A 192 -33.95 -11.59 -4.03
C SER A 192 -32.69 -12.00 -3.26
N SER A 193 -31.49 -11.64 -3.74
CA SER A 193 -30.22 -11.90 -3.03
C SER A 193 -30.07 -11.12 -1.72
N GLY A 194 -30.85 -10.05 -1.55
CA GLY A 194 -30.71 -9.09 -0.45
C GLY A 194 -29.58 -8.06 -0.66
N MET A 195 -28.92 -8.05 -1.82
CA MET A 195 -27.93 -7.03 -2.16
C MET A 195 -28.59 -5.82 -2.85
N ASP A 196 -28.44 -4.64 -2.25
CA ASP A 196 -28.79 -3.39 -2.92
C ASP A 196 -27.87 -3.16 -4.12
N LYS A 197 -28.44 -2.76 -5.27
CA LYS A 197 -27.67 -2.50 -6.49
C LYS A 197 -26.52 -1.48 -6.20
N PRO A 198 -25.25 -1.86 -6.38
CA PRO A 198 -24.13 -1.00 -6.02
C PRO A 198 -23.92 0.18 -6.98
N ALA A 199 -23.35 1.27 -6.47
CA ALA A 199 -22.76 2.33 -7.28
C ALA A 199 -21.41 1.91 -7.86
N GLY A 200 -20.66 1.07 -7.15
CA GLY A 200 -19.34 0.65 -7.54
C GLY A 200 -18.76 -0.41 -6.62
N VAL A 201 -17.57 -0.87 -7.00
CA VAL A 201 -16.72 -1.73 -6.20
C VAL A 201 -15.45 -0.96 -5.85
N ILE A 202 -14.91 -1.15 -4.65
CA ILE A 202 -13.57 -0.67 -4.28
C ILE A 202 -12.67 -1.88 -4.01
N VAL A 203 -11.46 -1.87 -4.57
CA VAL A 203 -10.56 -3.03 -4.51
C VAL A 203 -9.09 -2.61 -4.48
N GLU A 204 -8.30 -3.29 -3.66
CA GLU A 204 -6.83 -3.30 -3.75
C GLU A 204 -6.42 -4.48 -4.65
N THR A 205 -5.53 -4.29 -5.62
CA THR A 205 -5.03 -5.41 -6.47
C THR A 205 -4.14 -6.38 -5.69
N VAL A 206 -3.51 -5.87 -4.64
CA VAL A 206 -2.82 -6.61 -3.60
C VAL A 206 -3.25 -5.98 -2.28
N GLN A 207 -3.95 -6.72 -1.42
CA GLN A 207 -4.42 -6.21 -0.14
C GLN A 207 -3.25 -6.09 0.84
N GLY A 208 -2.91 -4.87 1.22
CA GLY A 208 -1.71 -4.61 1.99
C GLY A 208 -1.84 -4.94 3.48
N GLU A 209 -2.79 -4.30 4.17
CA GLU A 209 -3.08 -4.60 5.58
C GLU A 209 -3.86 -5.91 5.75
N GLY A 210 -4.55 -6.36 4.70
CA GLY A 210 -5.22 -7.66 4.65
C GLY A 210 -4.28 -8.87 4.67
N GLY A 211 -2.96 -8.66 4.64
CA GLY A 211 -1.95 -9.71 4.75
C GLY A 211 -1.21 -10.00 3.44
N VAL A 212 -1.10 -9.06 2.51
CA VAL A 212 -0.46 -9.29 1.20
C VAL A 212 -1.22 -10.33 0.35
N ASN A 213 -2.56 -10.29 0.37
CA ASN A 213 -3.37 -11.13 -0.52
C ASN A 213 -3.30 -10.60 -1.95
N VAL A 214 -2.91 -11.44 -2.91
CA VAL A 214 -2.67 -11.02 -4.31
C VAL A 214 -3.84 -11.48 -5.18
N ALA A 215 -4.64 -10.56 -5.72
CA ALA A 215 -5.61 -10.93 -6.74
C ALA A 215 -4.91 -11.36 -8.02
N THR A 216 -5.36 -12.47 -8.60
CA THR A 216 -4.92 -12.91 -9.91
C THR A 216 -5.32 -11.91 -10.99
N LEU A 217 -4.51 -11.81 -12.04
CA LEU A 217 -4.79 -10.91 -13.16
C LEU A 217 -6.11 -11.27 -13.86
N ARG A 218 -6.46 -12.56 -13.87
CA ARG A 218 -7.74 -13.05 -14.40
C ARG A 218 -8.90 -12.51 -13.57
N TRP A 219 -8.85 -12.65 -12.24
CA TRP A 219 -9.91 -12.19 -11.35
C TRP A 219 -10.15 -10.69 -11.49
N LEU A 220 -9.09 -9.88 -11.57
CA LEU A 220 -9.20 -8.43 -11.79
C LEU A 220 -9.87 -8.07 -13.12
N LYS A 221 -9.55 -8.79 -14.21
CA LYS A 221 -10.21 -8.61 -15.52
C LYS A 221 -11.69 -8.97 -15.48
N GLU A 222 -12.03 -10.06 -14.80
CA GLU A 222 -13.43 -10.49 -14.66
C GLU A 222 -14.22 -9.52 -13.77
N LEU A 223 -13.63 -8.99 -12.71
CA LEU A 223 -14.23 -7.93 -11.90
C LEU A 223 -14.53 -6.68 -12.74
N GLU A 224 -13.58 -6.21 -13.56
CA GLU A 224 -13.80 -5.05 -14.44
C GLU A 224 -14.96 -5.32 -15.43
N LYS A 225 -14.99 -6.50 -16.05
CA LYS A 225 -16.08 -6.88 -16.96
C LYS A 225 -17.41 -6.90 -16.25
N LEU A 226 -17.46 -7.45 -15.02
CA LEU A 226 -18.67 -7.51 -14.21
C LEU A 226 -19.16 -6.10 -13.85
N CYS A 227 -18.26 -5.21 -13.42
CA CYS A 227 -18.59 -3.80 -13.17
C CYS A 227 -19.27 -3.15 -14.39
N ARG A 228 -18.69 -3.35 -15.59
CA ARG A 228 -19.25 -2.82 -16.84
C ARG A 228 -20.64 -3.41 -17.15
N ARG A 229 -20.84 -4.72 -17.00
CA ARG A 229 -22.13 -5.39 -17.25
C ARG A 229 -23.26 -4.89 -16.35
N HIS A 230 -22.95 -4.62 -15.08
CA HIS A 230 -23.96 -4.24 -14.08
C HIS A 230 -24.08 -2.73 -13.84
N ASP A 231 -23.42 -1.91 -14.68
CA ASP A 231 -23.42 -0.45 -14.54
C ASP A 231 -22.91 0.00 -13.16
N MET A 232 -21.80 -0.60 -12.72
CA MET A 232 -21.07 -0.27 -11.49
C MET A 232 -19.72 0.35 -11.85
N LEU A 233 -19.25 1.31 -11.06
CA LEU A 233 -17.90 1.86 -11.22
C LEU A 233 -16.85 0.93 -10.58
N LEU A 234 -15.71 0.77 -11.25
CA LEU A 234 -14.52 0.14 -10.68
C LEU A 234 -13.60 1.19 -10.04
N ILE A 235 -13.48 1.15 -8.72
CA ILE A 235 -12.54 1.96 -7.94
C ILE A 235 -11.34 1.07 -7.57
N VAL A 236 -10.15 1.41 -8.06
CA VAL A 236 -8.93 0.75 -7.57
C VAL A 236 -8.29 1.62 -6.51
N ASP A 237 -8.20 1.07 -5.30
CA ASP A 237 -7.43 1.66 -4.22
C ASP A 237 -5.96 1.29 -4.38
N ASP A 238 -5.19 2.22 -4.95
CA ASP A 238 -3.77 2.05 -5.23
C ASP A 238 -2.90 2.80 -4.22
N ILE A 239 -3.44 3.13 -3.04
CA ILE A 239 -2.77 3.93 -2.01
C ILE A 239 -1.49 3.24 -1.52
N GLN A 240 -1.52 1.95 -1.16
CA GLN A 240 -0.32 1.24 -0.66
C GLN A 240 0.47 0.54 -1.76
N VAL A 241 -0.22 0.05 -2.80
CA VAL A 241 0.36 -0.86 -3.80
C VAL A 241 0.63 -0.22 -5.16
N GLY A 242 0.28 1.06 -5.31
CA GLY A 242 0.67 1.89 -6.44
C GLY A 242 2.07 2.49 -6.28
N CYS A 243 2.35 3.51 -7.08
CA CYS A 243 3.64 4.19 -7.15
C CYS A 243 4.83 3.21 -7.31
N GLY A 244 4.65 2.14 -8.08
CA GLY A 244 5.71 1.16 -8.36
C GLY A 244 5.80 -0.03 -7.42
N ARG A 245 5.03 -0.07 -6.32
CA ARG A 245 5.20 -1.10 -5.28
C ARG A 245 5.05 -2.52 -5.81
N THR A 246 4.24 -2.71 -6.84
CA THR A 246 3.97 -4.00 -7.50
C THR A 246 4.74 -4.19 -8.82
N GLY A 247 5.71 -3.33 -9.12
CA GLY A 247 6.54 -3.37 -10.33
C GLY A 247 6.22 -2.25 -11.32
N SER A 248 4.96 -2.08 -11.70
CA SER A 248 4.47 -0.97 -12.52
C SER A 248 4.01 0.22 -11.67
N PHE A 249 3.92 1.43 -12.25
CA PHE A 249 3.47 2.62 -11.50
C PHE A 249 2.10 2.38 -10.87
N PHE A 250 1.11 2.00 -11.67
CA PHE A 250 -0.18 1.55 -11.16
C PHE A 250 -0.21 0.02 -11.05
N SER A 251 -0.76 -0.50 -9.95
CA SER A 251 -0.67 -1.94 -9.65
C SER A 251 -1.49 -2.86 -10.57
N PHE A 252 -2.46 -2.27 -11.27
CA PHE A 252 -3.39 -2.95 -12.15
C PHE A 252 -2.94 -2.99 -13.61
N GLU A 253 -1.81 -2.36 -13.98
CA GLU A 253 -1.34 -2.31 -15.37
C GLU A 253 -1.08 -3.70 -15.96
N SER A 254 -0.49 -4.61 -15.18
CA SER A 254 -0.26 -5.99 -15.59
C SER A 254 -1.56 -6.76 -15.86
N ALA A 255 -2.67 -6.36 -15.22
CA ALA A 255 -3.99 -6.91 -15.51
C ALA A 255 -4.63 -6.29 -16.76
N GLY A 256 -4.09 -5.19 -17.30
CA GLY A 256 -4.63 -4.51 -18.48
C GLY A 256 -6.04 -3.94 -18.30
N ILE A 257 -6.50 -3.79 -17.06
CA ILE A 257 -7.79 -3.17 -16.74
C ILE A 257 -7.67 -1.65 -16.74
N ARG A 258 -8.79 -0.96 -16.91
CA ARG A 258 -8.87 0.51 -16.88
C ARG A 258 -9.96 0.97 -15.90
N PRO A 259 -9.59 1.17 -14.61
CA PRO A 259 -10.52 1.58 -13.56
C PRO A 259 -11.25 2.88 -13.88
N ASP A 260 -12.45 3.04 -13.34
CA ASP A 260 -13.20 4.29 -13.47
C ASP A 260 -12.62 5.37 -12.56
N ILE A 261 -12.19 4.97 -11.36
CA ILE A 261 -11.61 5.84 -10.34
C ILE A 261 -10.36 5.14 -9.75
N ILE A 262 -9.31 5.92 -9.47
CA ILE A 262 -8.07 5.45 -8.83
C ILE A 262 -7.76 6.37 -7.66
N THR A 263 -7.47 5.80 -6.48
CA THR A 263 -6.99 6.57 -5.32
C THR A 263 -5.50 6.37 -5.13
N LEU A 264 -4.77 7.48 -4.92
CA LEU A 264 -3.34 7.50 -4.63
C LEU A 264 -3.06 8.31 -3.37
N SER A 265 -2.09 7.90 -2.57
CA SER A 265 -1.53 8.65 -1.43
C SER A 265 -0.15 8.08 -1.09
N LYS A 266 0.22 7.94 0.19
CA LYS A 266 1.49 7.34 0.66
C LYS A 266 2.69 7.83 -0.17
N SER A 267 3.24 6.97 -1.03
CA SER A 267 4.42 7.25 -1.85
C SER A 267 4.23 8.27 -2.97
N LEU A 268 3.02 8.80 -3.17
CA LEU A 268 2.74 9.77 -4.24
C LEU A 268 3.63 11.03 -4.16
N SER A 269 3.87 11.57 -2.97
CA SER A 269 4.76 12.73 -2.81
C SER A 269 6.24 12.39 -2.97
N GLY A 270 6.58 11.09 -2.89
CA GLY A 270 7.93 10.56 -2.96
C GLY A 270 8.85 10.85 -1.77
N TYR A 271 8.50 11.81 -0.91
CA TYR A 271 9.36 12.30 0.18
C TYR A 271 8.74 12.15 1.58
N GLY A 272 7.58 11.49 1.68
CA GLY A 272 6.84 11.37 2.94
C GLY A 272 5.98 12.58 3.30
N LEU A 273 5.88 13.56 2.41
CA LEU A 273 4.99 14.71 2.59
C LEU A 273 3.53 14.28 2.39
N PRO A 274 2.57 14.70 3.24
CA PRO A 274 1.17 14.35 3.09
C PRO A 274 0.62 14.81 1.73
N MET A 275 0.10 13.85 0.96
CA MET A 275 -0.52 14.08 -0.33
C MET A 275 -1.45 12.92 -0.67
N SER A 276 -2.59 13.23 -1.28
CA SER A 276 -3.45 12.22 -1.89
C SER A 276 -4.18 12.80 -3.10
N LEU A 277 -4.60 11.91 -3.99
CA LEU A 277 -5.15 12.26 -5.30
C LEU A 277 -6.19 11.23 -5.70
N VAL A 278 -7.30 11.71 -6.26
CA VAL A 278 -8.28 10.87 -6.96
C VAL A 278 -8.16 11.15 -8.45
N LEU A 279 -7.88 10.12 -9.24
CA LEU A 279 -8.02 10.17 -10.70
C LEU A 279 -9.38 9.58 -11.03
N MET A 280 -10.17 10.27 -11.84
CA MET A 280 -11.47 9.77 -12.32
C MET A 280 -11.62 9.99 -13.82
N LYS A 281 -12.31 9.09 -14.52
CA LYS A 281 -12.61 9.33 -15.94
C LYS A 281 -13.36 10.67 -16.10
N PRO A 282 -13.09 11.47 -17.15
CA PRO A 282 -13.62 12.83 -17.26
C PRO A 282 -15.15 12.93 -17.15
N GLU A 283 -15.87 11.96 -17.71
CA GLU A 283 -17.33 11.88 -17.65
C GLU A 283 -17.91 11.69 -16.24
N LEU A 284 -17.08 11.32 -15.26
CA LEU A 284 -17.48 11.14 -13.85
C LEU A 284 -17.36 12.43 -13.04
N ASP A 285 -16.71 13.48 -13.55
CA ASP A 285 -16.52 14.74 -12.84
C ASP A 285 -17.80 15.59 -12.86
N ILE A 286 -18.80 15.14 -12.09
CA ILE A 286 -20.07 15.84 -11.87
C ILE A 286 -20.03 16.72 -10.61
N TRP A 287 -18.84 16.92 -10.03
CA TRP A 287 -18.68 17.74 -8.83
C TRP A 287 -19.17 19.16 -9.07
N LYS A 288 -19.87 19.71 -8.08
CA LYS A 288 -20.14 21.15 -8.03
C LYS A 288 -19.00 21.87 -7.31
N PRO A 289 -18.70 23.13 -7.65
CA PRO A 289 -17.71 23.92 -6.94
C PRO A 289 -17.93 23.87 -5.42
N GLY A 290 -16.89 23.48 -4.67
CA GLY A 290 -16.92 23.37 -3.20
C GLY A 290 -17.63 22.14 -2.61
N ALA A 291 -18.17 21.23 -3.43
CA ALA A 291 -18.92 20.06 -2.95
C ALA A 291 -18.08 19.03 -2.18
N HIS A 292 -16.76 19.07 -2.32
CA HIS A 292 -15.79 18.36 -1.50
C HIS A 292 -14.62 19.30 -1.23
N SER A 293 -14.20 19.42 0.03
CA SER A 293 -13.19 20.37 0.46
C SER A 293 -12.13 19.67 1.33
N GLY A 294 -11.07 20.40 1.61
CA GLY A 294 -9.92 19.98 2.40
C GLY A 294 -8.92 21.11 2.38
N THR A 295 -8.59 21.67 3.55
CA THR A 295 -7.74 22.86 3.67
C THR A 295 -6.38 22.63 2.99
N PHE A 296 -5.73 21.51 3.29
CA PHE A 296 -4.38 21.19 2.83
C PHE A 296 -4.30 20.54 1.44
N ARG A 297 -5.34 20.65 0.60
CA ARG A 297 -5.37 20.04 -0.75
C ARG A 297 -4.31 20.60 -1.72
N GLY A 298 -3.84 21.82 -1.47
CA GLY A 298 -2.77 22.48 -2.22
C GLY A 298 -1.45 22.48 -1.45
N ASN A 299 -0.89 21.30 -1.18
CA ASN A 299 0.43 21.15 -0.57
C ASN A 299 1.53 21.22 -1.65
N ASN A 300 2.08 22.41 -1.88
CA ASN A 300 3.01 22.63 -2.98
C ASN A 300 4.37 21.96 -2.78
N LEU A 301 4.81 21.78 -1.53
CA LEU A 301 6.03 21.04 -1.23
C LEU A 301 5.93 19.59 -1.73
N ALA A 302 4.75 18.97 -1.53
CA ALA A 302 4.49 17.63 -2.03
C ALA A 302 4.39 17.59 -3.57
N PHE A 303 3.86 18.63 -4.22
CA PHE A 303 3.85 18.71 -5.69
C PHE A 303 5.26 18.77 -6.27
N VAL A 304 6.18 19.51 -5.64
CA VAL A 304 7.58 19.60 -6.06
C VAL A 304 8.26 18.24 -6.00
N THR A 305 8.20 17.56 -4.86
CA THR A 305 8.85 16.25 -4.70
C THR A 305 8.18 15.16 -5.54
N ALA A 306 6.85 15.19 -5.68
CA ALA A 306 6.12 14.27 -6.56
C ALA A 306 6.53 14.43 -8.02
N THR A 307 6.64 15.68 -8.49
CA THR A 307 7.09 15.99 -9.86
C THR A 307 8.47 15.40 -10.10
N GLN A 308 9.42 15.63 -9.18
CA GLN A 308 10.76 15.10 -9.31
C GLN A 308 10.79 13.56 -9.25
N ALA A 309 9.95 12.94 -8.43
CA ALA A 309 9.84 11.48 -8.37
C ALA A 309 9.35 10.89 -9.70
N LEU A 310 8.32 11.48 -10.30
CA LEU A 310 7.81 11.08 -11.62
C LEU A 310 8.88 11.23 -12.70
N ASP A 311 9.53 12.38 -12.79
CA ASP A 311 10.52 12.64 -13.82
C ASP A 311 11.76 11.74 -13.69
N THR A 312 12.23 11.53 -12.47
CA THR A 312 13.46 10.74 -12.22
C THR A 312 13.23 9.25 -12.46
N TYR A 313 12.13 8.70 -11.96
CA TYR A 313 11.95 7.25 -11.88
C TYR A 313 10.96 6.68 -12.90
N TRP A 314 10.07 7.50 -13.46
CA TRP A 314 8.94 6.99 -14.25
C TRP A 314 8.92 7.47 -15.71
N SER A 315 9.94 8.24 -16.14
CA SER A 315 10.10 8.67 -17.54
C SER A 315 10.51 7.54 -18.50
N SER A 316 10.90 6.37 -17.97
CA SER A 316 11.22 5.17 -18.75
C SER A 316 10.97 3.91 -17.90
N ASP A 317 11.01 2.73 -18.53
CA ASP A 317 10.79 1.46 -17.84
C ASP A 317 11.98 0.97 -17.00
N ALA A 318 13.11 1.70 -16.99
CA ALA A 318 14.33 1.28 -16.30
C ALA A 318 14.10 1.00 -14.80
N PHE A 319 13.34 1.86 -14.12
CA PHE A 319 13.05 1.68 -12.70
C PHE A 319 12.09 0.52 -12.45
N ALA A 320 11.06 0.37 -13.27
CA ALA A 320 10.12 -0.75 -13.19
C ALA A 320 10.84 -2.10 -13.37
N ASN A 321 11.77 -2.18 -14.34
CA ASN A 321 12.60 -3.37 -14.57
C ASN A 321 13.49 -3.70 -13.36
N GLU A 322 14.03 -2.67 -12.69
CA GLU A 322 14.84 -2.84 -11.48
C GLU A 322 14.00 -3.33 -10.30
N VAL A 323 12.78 -2.82 -10.11
CA VAL A 323 11.84 -3.34 -9.11
C VAL A 323 11.53 -4.81 -9.36
N GLN A 324 11.30 -5.21 -10.61
CA GLN A 324 11.06 -6.61 -10.97
C GLN A 324 12.29 -7.51 -10.75
N ARG A 325 13.50 -6.98 -10.93
CA ARG A 325 14.73 -7.72 -10.60
C ARG A 325 14.81 -8.00 -9.10
N LYS A 326 14.57 -6.98 -8.27
CA LYS A 326 14.54 -7.13 -6.81
C LYS A 326 13.39 -8.00 -6.33
N GLU A 327 12.23 -7.94 -6.98
CA GLU A 327 11.11 -8.85 -6.72
C GLU A 327 11.54 -10.32 -6.81
N ARG A 328 12.22 -10.71 -7.89
CA ARG A 328 12.70 -12.09 -8.07
C ARG A 328 13.68 -12.49 -6.96
N LEU A 329 14.64 -11.62 -6.65
CA LEU A 329 15.60 -11.85 -5.57
C LEU A 329 14.90 -12.10 -4.23
N VAL A 330 13.98 -11.21 -3.83
CA VAL A 330 13.27 -11.33 -2.56
C VAL A 330 12.36 -12.56 -2.55
N ARG A 331 11.64 -12.83 -3.65
CA ARG A 331 10.79 -14.02 -3.79
C ARG A 331 11.60 -15.30 -3.60
N ASP A 332 12.69 -15.46 -4.34
CA ASP A 332 13.54 -16.65 -4.29
C ASP A 332 14.13 -16.85 -2.89
N TRP A 333 14.55 -15.77 -2.23
CA TRP A 333 15.06 -15.83 -0.85
C TRP A 333 14.00 -16.33 0.13
N LEU A 334 12.81 -15.73 0.11
CA LEU A 334 11.74 -16.10 1.03
C LEU A 334 11.23 -17.54 0.78
N GLU A 335 11.18 -17.98 -0.48
CA GLU A 335 10.80 -19.35 -0.81
C GLU A 335 11.84 -20.35 -0.29
N ASN A 336 13.13 -20.08 -0.49
CA ASN A 336 14.20 -20.91 0.08
C ASN A 336 14.17 -20.94 1.60
N LEU A 337 13.87 -19.81 2.25
CA LEU A 337 13.69 -19.72 3.68
C LEU A 337 12.52 -20.59 4.15
N ALA A 338 11.35 -20.46 3.53
CA ALA A 338 10.19 -21.30 3.87
C ALA A 338 10.48 -22.80 3.68
N HIS A 339 11.16 -23.19 2.59
CA HIS A 339 11.56 -24.57 2.36
C HIS A 339 12.56 -25.11 3.39
N SER A 340 13.38 -24.25 3.98
CA SER A 340 14.37 -24.65 5.01
C SER A 340 13.70 -25.00 6.35
N PHE A 341 12.44 -24.62 6.54
CA PHE A 341 11.62 -24.87 7.72
C PHE A 341 10.25 -25.50 7.35
N PRO A 342 10.22 -26.72 6.79
CA PRO A 342 8.98 -27.32 6.23
C PRO A 342 7.88 -27.56 7.28
N ASN A 343 8.24 -27.65 8.57
CA ASN A 343 7.31 -27.87 9.67
C ASN A 343 6.81 -26.57 10.33
N ALA A 344 7.32 -25.42 9.90
CA ALA A 344 6.94 -24.13 10.48
C ALA A 344 5.64 -23.58 9.88
N GLY A 345 5.11 -24.19 8.81
CA GLY A 345 3.93 -23.69 8.11
C GLY A 345 4.16 -22.29 7.56
N LEU A 346 5.34 -22.06 6.97
CA LEU A 346 5.66 -20.81 6.29
C LEU A 346 5.22 -20.89 4.82
N ALA A 347 4.54 -19.87 4.36
CA ALA A 347 4.19 -19.70 2.95
C ALA A 347 4.60 -18.31 2.48
N VAL A 348 4.81 -18.15 1.17
CA VAL A 348 5.25 -16.87 0.60
C VAL A 348 4.21 -16.37 -0.40
N ARG A 349 3.87 -15.08 -0.32
CA ARG A 349 3.02 -14.41 -1.31
C ARG A 349 3.43 -12.96 -1.52
N GLY A 350 3.00 -12.36 -2.63
CA GLY A 350 3.26 -10.94 -2.95
C GLY A 350 3.36 -10.66 -4.45
N ARG A 351 3.65 -9.40 -4.79
CA ARG A 351 3.89 -8.93 -6.16
C ARG A 351 4.78 -7.69 -6.10
N GLY A 352 5.76 -7.59 -6.97
CA GLY A 352 6.78 -6.53 -6.92
C GLY A 352 7.57 -6.58 -5.60
N LEU A 353 7.67 -5.45 -4.90
CA LEU A 353 8.34 -5.36 -3.61
C LEU A 353 7.36 -5.18 -2.43
N ILE A 354 6.10 -5.59 -2.59
CA ILE A 354 5.25 -5.96 -1.45
C ILE A 354 5.25 -7.48 -1.33
N GLN A 355 5.98 -7.98 -0.34
CA GLN A 355 6.20 -9.41 -0.12
C GLN A 355 5.79 -9.80 1.29
N GLY A 356 5.27 -11.01 1.45
CA GLY A 356 4.78 -11.53 2.72
C GLY A 356 5.31 -12.93 2.99
N LEU A 357 5.88 -13.12 4.18
CA LEU A 357 6.14 -14.43 4.77
C LEU A 357 4.99 -14.73 5.74
N VAL A 358 4.13 -15.66 5.37
CA VAL A 358 2.89 -16.02 6.07
C VAL A 358 3.16 -17.17 7.04
N ALA A 359 2.85 -16.98 8.32
CA ALA A 359 2.88 -18.04 9.31
C ALA A 359 1.50 -18.71 9.43
N THR A 360 1.22 -19.70 8.58
CA THR A 360 -0.11 -20.32 8.47
C THR A 360 -0.43 -21.24 9.64
N ALA A 361 0.58 -21.88 10.24
CA ALA A 361 0.40 -22.82 11.34
C ALA A 361 0.25 -22.12 12.70
N GLU A 362 0.98 -21.01 12.90
CA GLU A 362 0.97 -20.25 14.15
C GLU A 362 1.06 -18.74 13.86
N PRO A 363 -0.07 -18.01 13.80
CA PRO A 363 -0.09 -16.58 13.49
C PRO A 363 0.87 -15.72 14.33
N ALA A 364 1.02 -16.03 15.62
CA ALA A 364 1.90 -15.30 16.54
C ALA A 364 3.39 -15.37 16.17
N LEU A 365 3.80 -16.33 15.34
CA LEU A 365 5.18 -16.48 14.89
C LEU A 365 5.66 -15.25 14.10
N ALA A 366 4.81 -14.64 13.27
CA ALA A 366 5.18 -13.46 12.48
C ALA A 366 5.61 -12.29 13.39
N ASN A 367 4.88 -12.05 14.48
CA ASN A 367 5.21 -11.05 15.48
C ASN A 367 6.52 -11.36 16.22
N ARG A 368 6.76 -12.62 16.59
CA ARG A 368 8.05 -13.01 17.19
C ARG A 368 9.21 -12.75 16.22
N ILE A 369 9.07 -13.13 14.95
CA ILE A 369 10.08 -12.88 13.93
C ILE A 369 10.36 -11.38 13.81
N ALA A 370 9.32 -10.54 13.75
CA ALA A 370 9.49 -9.08 13.70
C ALA A 370 10.26 -8.53 14.91
N GLN A 371 9.99 -9.03 16.12
CA GLN A 371 10.73 -8.64 17.33
C GLN A 371 12.21 -9.07 17.28
N HIS A 372 12.51 -10.29 16.81
CA HIS A 372 13.89 -10.73 16.63
C HIS A 372 14.61 -9.94 15.53
N ALA A 373 13.90 -9.55 14.47
CA ALA A 373 14.43 -8.75 13.37
C ALA A 373 14.77 -7.32 13.85
N PHE A 374 13.91 -6.72 14.66
CA PHE A 374 14.17 -5.40 15.25
C PHE A 374 15.42 -5.41 16.15
N LYS A 375 15.59 -6.44 16.99
CA LYS A 375 16.82 -6.64 17.80
C LYS A 375 18.09 -6.80 16.95
N ARG A 376 17.95 -7.15 15.67
CA ARG A 376 19.04 -7.28 14.69
C ARG A 376 19.20 -6.05 13.78
N GLY A 377 18.52 -4.94 14.10
CA GLY A 377 18.61 -3.73 13.30
C GLY A 377 17.78 -3.79 12.01
N VAL A 378 16.61 -4.44 12.02
CA VAL A 378 15.66 -4.39 10.90
C VAL A 378 14.31 -3.89 11.37
N VAL A 379 13.84 -2.77 10.81
CA VAL A 379 12.46 -2.28 11.02
C VAL A 379 11.56 -2.98 10.02
N ILE A 380 10.70 -3.87 10.52
CA ILE A 380 9.74 -4.65 9.75
C ILE A 380 8.48 -4.88 10.59
N GLU A 381 7.33 -5.00 9.93
CA GLU A 381 6.05 -5.07 10.63
C GLU A 381 5.16 -6.19 10.07
N THR A 382 4.15 -6.59 10.84
CA THR A 382 3.18 -7.61 10.47
C THR A 382 1.91 -7.02 9.83
N SER A 383 1.13 -7.90 9.20
CA SER A 383 -0.20 -7.60 8.66
C SER A 383 -1.02 -8.90 8.58
N GLY A 384 -2.26 -8.80 8.13
CA GLY A 384 -3.20 -9.92 8.13
C GLY A 384 -4.29 -9.73 9.17
N ALA A 385 -5.33 -10.57 9.13
CA ALA A 385 -6.44 -10.46 10.07
C ALA A 385 -6.03 -10.84 11.51
N HIS A 386 -4.95 -11.62 11.63
CA HIS A 386 -4.40 -12.16 12.86
C HIS A 386 -2.92 -11.76 13.05
N ASP A 387 -2.46 -10.72 12.33
CA ASP A 387 -1.06 -10.30 12.29
C ASP A 387 -0.11 -11.45 11.87
N GLU A 388 -0.60 -12.36 11.03
CA GLU A 388 0.05 -13.63 10.66
C GLU A 388 1.07 -13.51 9.52
N VAL A 389 1.24 -12.32 8.95
CA VAL A 389 2.11 -12.08 7.79
C VAL A 389 3.20 -11.09 8.13
N LEU A 390 4.45 -11.53 8.14
CA LEU A 390 5.59 -10.63 8.17
C LEU A 390 5.70 -9.93 6.80
N LYS A 391 5.42 -8.62 6.76
CA LYS A 391 5.25 -7.86 5.52
C LYS A 391 6.53 -7.07 5.22
N LEU A 392 7.17 -7.43 4.10
CA LEU A 392 8.34 -6.76 3.58
C LEU A 392 7.89 -5.64 2.62
N LEU A 393 8.23 -4.41 2.98
CA LEU A 393 8.02 -3.18 2.23
C LEU A 393 9.30 -2.33 2.19
N PRO A 394 10.45 -2.86 1.71
CA PRO A 394 11.66 -2.04 1.56
C PRO A 394 11.43 -0.90 0.58
N ALA A 395 12.26 0.14 0.62
CA ALA A 395 12.25 1.14 -0.44
C ALA A 395 12.52 0.45 -1.78
N LEU A 396 11.86 0.87 -2.86
CA LEU A 396 12.09 0.33 -4.20
C LEU A 396 13.52 0.64 -4.68
N THR A 397 14.09 1.74 -4.16
CA THR A 397 15.47 2.18 -4.37
C THR A 397 16.50 1.53 -3.45
N ILE A 398 16.10 0.60 -2.55
CA ILE A 398 17.02 -0.06 -1.60
C ILE A 398 18.25 -0.63 -2.32
N GLU A 399 19.45 -0.37 -1.79
CA GLU A 399 20.68 -0.92 -2.35
C GLU A 399 20.74 -2.44 -2.14
N ASP A 400 21.31 -3.18 -3.11
CA ASP A 400 21.39 -4.65 -3.05
C ASP A 400 22.08 -5.16 -1.79
N GLU A 401 23.07 -4.42 -1.27
CA GLU A 401 23.75 -4.74 -0.01
C GLU A 401 22.81 -4.64 1.20
N HIS A 402 22.03 -3.56 1.31
CA HIS A 402 21.05 -3.39 2.39
C HIS A 402 19.90 -4.40 2.26
N LEU A 403 19.48 -4.71 1.03
CA LEU A 403 18.47 -5.74 0.76
C LEU A 403 18.94 -7.11 1.24
N ALA A 404 20.16 -7.51 0.87
CA ALA A 404 20.75 -8.78 1.30
C ALA A 404 20.92 -8.86 2.83
N ARG A 405 21.52 -7.83 3.45
CA ARG A 405 21.70 -7.77 4.91
C ARG A 405 20.38 -7.84 5.68
N GLY A 406 19.34 -7.16 5.18
CA GLY A 406 18.01 -7.21 5.77
C GLY A 406 17.38 -8.60 5.68
N LEU A 407 17.51 -9.27 4.53
CA LEU A 407 17.03 -10.65 4.34
C LEU A 407 17.78 -11.66 5.21
N GLU A 408 19.10 -11.54 5.33
CA GLU A 408 19.92 -12.37 6.23
C GLU A 408 19.49 -12.22 7.70
N ALA A 409 19.24 -10.99 8.15
CA ALA A 409 18.76 -10.72 9.51
C ALA A 409 17.34 -11.28 9.76
N ILE A 410 16.46 -11.21 8.76
CA ILE A 410 15.12 -11.84 8.81
C ILE A 410 15.24 -13.37 8.89
N GLU A 411 16.09 -13.99 8.08
CA GLU A 411 16.35 -15.44 8.13
C GLU A 411 16.87 -15.89 9.50
N ALA A 412 17.84 -15.17 10.06
CA ALA A 412 18.33 -15.46 11.41
C ALA A 412 17.24 -15.28 12.49
N SER A 413 16.31 -14.35 12.27
CA SER A 413 15.17 -14.11 13.18
C SER A 413 14.10 -15.19 13.09
N VAL A 414 13.89 -15.77 11.90
CA VAL A 414 13.06 -16.98 11.74
C VAL A 414 13.66 -18.15 12.50
N ALA A 415 14.98 -18.37 12.39
CA ALA A 415 15.65 -19.45 13.10
C ALA A 415 15.51 -19.33 14.63
N ASP A 416 15.73 -18.13 15.19
CA ASP A 416 15.56 -17.87 16.62
C ASP A 416 14.11 -18.10 17.08
N ALA A 417 13.15 -17.49 16.39
CA ALA A 417 11.74 -17.54 16.78
C ALA A 417 11.17 -18.96 16.75
N LEU A 418 11.69 -19.82 15.86
CA LEU A 418 11.35 -21.24 15.77
C LEU A 418 12.12 -22.09 16.79
N GLY A 419 13.35 -21.72 17.13
CA GLY A 419 14.16 -22.36 18.17
C GLY A 419 13.51 -22.25 19.56
N GLU A 420 12.88 -21.11 19.86
CA GLU A 420 12.06 -20.91 21.07
C GLU A 420 10.84 -21.83 21.13
N SER A 421 10.33 -22.24 19.95
CA SER A 421 9.21 -23.18 19.80
C SER A 421 9.64 -24.65 19.64
N GLY A 422 10.93 -24.96 19.78
CA GLY A 422 11.46 -26.33 19.68
C GLY A 422 11.55 -26.90 18.26
N GLN A 423 11.42 -26.05 17.22
CA GLN A 423 11.63 -26.46 15.83
C GLN A 423 13.07 -26.17 15.39
N SER A 424 13.66 -27.03 14.56
CA SER A 424 15.04 -26.88 14.08
C SER A 424 15.09 -26.77 12.56
N ALA A 425 16.01 -25.94 12.06
CA ALA A 425 16.29 -25.80 10.64
C ALA A 425 16.78 -27.13 10.06
N GLN A 426 16.30 -27.51 8.89
CA GLN A 426 16.90 -28.61 8.14
C GLN A 426 17.91 -28.05 7.14
N VAL A 427 19.15 -28.53 7.23
CA VAL A 427 20.15 -28.24 6.20
C VAL A 427 19.76 -29.01 4.94
N LEU A 428 19.02 -28.36 4.04
CA LEU A 428 18.78 -28.87 2.70
C LEU A 428 20.08 -28.75 1.91
N LYS A 429 20.84 -29.85 1.86
CA LYS A 429 21.97 -29.99 0.93
C LYS A 429 21.41 -30.05 -0.50
N PHE A 430 21.23 -28.90 -1.13
CA PHE A 430 21.14 -28.87 -2.59
C PHE A 430 22.47 -29.38 -3.13
N GLY A 431 22.40 -30.55 -3.76
CA GLY A 431 23.56 -31.34 -4.15
C GLY A 431 24.43 -30.64 -5.18
N GLY A 432 25.41 -29.89 -4.71
CA GLY A 432 26.63 -29.61 -5.44
C GLY A 432 27.72 -30.62 -5.06
N LYS A 433 27.70 -31.83 -5.64
CA LYS A 433 28.88 -32.70 -5.67
C LYS A 433 29.42 -32.80 -7.10
N ARG A 434 30.38 -31.90 -7.36
CA ARG A 434 31.63 -32.04 -8.13
C ARG A 434 31.68 -33.03 -9.31
N ARG A 435 32.02 -32.49 -10.49
CA ARG A 435 33.36 -32.69 -11.07
C ARG A 435 33.91 -31.35 -11.55
#